data_AF-A0A919PHW4-F1
#
_entry.id   AF-A0A919PHW4-F1
#
_cell.length_a   1.000
_cell.length_b   1.000
_cell.length_c   1.000
_cell.angle_alpha   90.00
_cell.angle_beta   90.00
_cell.angle_gamma   90.00
#
_symmetry.space_group_name_H-M   'P 1'
#
loop_
_entity.id
_entity.type
_entity.pdbx_description
1 polymer ?
#
loop_
_entity_poly.entity_id
_entity_poly.type
_entity_poly.pdbx_seq_one_letter_code
_entity_poly.pdbx_strand_id
1 'polypeptide(L)'
;MRDISDQWVTIFRDKFSESSDIVHILREARAEDPRMGIWYVRASLAAREVFGLSVRQSHFIAAWLVGEMTDEQLRDEVRVDS
;
A
#
# COMPACT_ATOMS: atom_id res chain seq x y z
N MET A 1 13.16 6.46 -17.97
CA MET A 1 12.69 6.78 -16.60
C MET A 1 11.58 5.78 -16.32
N ARG A 2 11.81 4.75 -15.49
CA ARG A 2 10.72 3.83 -15.10
C ARG A 2 9.64 4.67 -14.43
N ASP A 3 8.38 4.38 -14.72
CA ASP A 3 7.28 5.03 -14.02
C ASP A 3 7.45 4.72 -12.53
N ILE A 4 7.36 5.72 -11.66
CA ILE A 4 7.47 5.52 -10.22
C ILE A 4 6.40 4.54 -9.72
N SER A 5 5.29 4.44 -10.47
CA SER A 5 4.22 3.48 -10.27
C SER A 5 4.69 2.04 -10.50
N ASP A 6 5.49 1.76 -11.55
CA ASP A 6 6.03 0.42 -11.84
C ASP A 6 6.97 -0.09 -10.73
N GLN A 7 7.74 0.84 -10.15
CA GLN A 7 8.63 0.53 -9.02
C GLN A 7 7.80 0.10 -7.80
N TRP A 8 6.77 0.85 -7.42
CA TRP A 8 5.96 0.52 -6.25
C TRP A 8 5.10 -0.72 -6.46
N VAL A 9 4.61 -0.98 -7.67
CA VAL A 9 3.98 -2.26 -8.02
C VAL A 9 4.93 -3.42 -7.74
N THR A 10 6.21 -3.28 -8.10
CA THR A 10 7.24 -4.31 -7.83
C THR A 10 7.45 -4.50 -6.32
N ILE A 11 7.69 -3.41 -5.58
CA ILE A 11 7.89 -3.47 -4.12
C ILE A 11 6.68 -4.11 -3.43
N PHE A 12 5.47 -3.70 -3.78
CA PHE A 12 4.26 -4.27 -3.17
C PHE A 12 4.08 -5.74 -3.50
N ARG A 13 4.41 -6.20 -4.72
CA ARG A 13 4.37 -7.63 -5.07
C ARG A 13 5.37 -8.43 -4.26
N ASP A 14 6.58 -7.93 -4.14
CA ASP A 14 7.63 -8.59 -3.38
C ASP A 14 7.20 -8.75 -1.91
N LYS A 15 6.75 -7.68 -1.25
CA LYS A 15 6.29 -7.73 0.14
C LYS A 15 5.02 -8.56 0.34
N PHE A 16 4.10 -8.56 -0.63
CA PHE A 16 2.89 -9.38 -0.57
C PHE A 16 3.18 -10.87 -0.73
N SER A 17 4.27 -11.23 -1.41
CA SER A 17 4.72 -12.63 -1.46
C SER A 17 5.28 -13.13 -0.13
N GLU A 18 5.68 -12.21 0.76
CA GLU A 18 6.29 -12.50 2.06
C GLU A 18 5.28 -12.49 3.22
N SER A 19 4.16 -11.77 3.08
CA SER A 19 3.17 -11.59 4.13
C SER A 19 1.77 -11.32 3.58
N SER A 20 0.76 -11.74 4.33
CA SER A 20 -0.65 -11.40 4.08
C SER A 20 -1.17 -10.25 4.97
N ASP A 21 -0.36 -9.72 5.90
CA ASP A 21 -0.75 -8.58 6.75
C ASP A 21 -0.49 -7.27 6.01
N ILE A 22 -1.57 -6.57 5.64
CA ILE A 22 -1.51 -5.31 4.89
C ILE A 22 -0.63 -4.25 5.58
N VAL A 23 -0.66 -4.16 6.91
CA VAL A 23 0.15 -3.17 7.64
C VAL A 23 1.64 -3.52 7.54
N HIS A 24 1.98 -4.80 7.67
CA HIS A 24 3.35 -5.26 7.53
C HIS A 24 3.88 -4.95 6.12
N ILE A 25 3.13 -5.33 5.09
CA ILE A 25 3.46 -5.06 3.68
C ILE A 25 3.75 -3.57 3.44
N LEU A 26 2.83 -2.70 3.87
CA LEU A 26 2.96 -1.26 3.64
C LEU A 26 4.10 -0.63 4.43
N ARG A 27 4.40 -1.14 5.62
CA ARG A 27 5.54 -0.68 6.43
C ARG A 27 6.87 -1.03 5.78
N GLU A 28 7.04 -2.28 5.38
CA GLU A 28 8.26 -2.72 4.70
C GLU A 28 8.42 -1.97 3.37
N ALA A 29 7.34 -1.81 2.61
CA ALA A 29 7.35 -1.05 1.37
C ALA A 29 7.72 0.44 1.58
N ARG A 30 7.19 1.07 2.64
CA ARG A 30 7.51 2.46 3.01
C ARG A 30 8.93 2.62 3.55
N ALA A 31 9.44 1.62 4.26
CA ALA A 31 10.83 1.60 4.71
C ALA A 31 11.80 1.50 3.52
N GLU A 32 11.41 0.75 2.48
CA GLU A 32 12.18 0.62 1.24
C GLU A 32 12.11 1.88 0.36
N ASP A 33 10.93 2.51 0.25
CA ASP A 33 10.78 3.80 -0.43
C ASP A 33 9.92 4.80 0.37
N PRO A 34 10.56 5.67 1.18
CA PRO A 34 9.85 6.68 1.98
C PRO A 34 9.02 7.68 1.14
N ARG A 35 9.31 7.81 -0.17
CA ARG A 35 8.57 8.74 -1.06
C ARG A 35 7.12 8.31 -1.27
N MET A 36 6.75 7.08 -0.95
CA MET A 36 5.35 6.63 -0.96
C MET A 36 4.44 7.54 -0.11
N GLY A 37 4.93 8.03 1.03
CA GLY A 37 4.14 8.95 1.88
C GLY A 37 3.93 10.33 1.24
N ILE A 38 4.91 10.81 0.47
CA ILE A 38 4.82 12.10 -0.24
C ILE A 38 3.84 11.99 -1.41
N TRP A 39 3.86 10.86 -2.11
CA TRP A 39 3.05 10.58 -3.29
C TRP A 39 1.93 9.56 -3.00
N TYR A 40 1.29 9.71 -1.85
CA TYR A 40 0.36 8.72 -1.28
C TYR A 40 -0.78 8.32 -2.22
N VAL A 41 -1.27 9.23 -3.07
CA VAL A 41 -2.31 8.93 -4.09
C VAL A 41 -1.80 7.92 -5.12
N ARG A 42 -0.56 8.09 -5.60
CA ARG A 42 0.02 7.16 -6.59
C ARG A 42 0.38 5.83 -5.93
N ALA A 43 0.90 5.86 -4.71
CA ALA A 43 1.19 4.66 -3.94
C ALA A 43 -0.07 3.84 -3.64
N SER A 44 -1.19 4.49 -3.31
CA SER A 44 -2.45 3.78 -3.07
C SER A 44 -3.06 3.16 -4.33
N LEU A 45 -2.87 3.78 -5.49
CA LEU A 45 -3.26 3.21 -6.79
C LEU A 45 -2.41 1.98 -7.14
N ALA A 46 -1.10 2.03 -6.90
CA ALA A 46 -0.22 0.86 -7.08
C ALA A 46 -0.60 -0.29 -6.12
N ALA A 47 -0.84 0.02 -4.84
CA ALA A 47 -1.32 -0.97 -3.86
C ALA A 47 -2.66 -1.59 -4.29
N ARG A 48 -3.58 -0.78 -4.82
CA ARG A 48 -4.85 -1.26 -5.37
C ARG A 48 -4.66 -2.25 -6.50
N GLU A 49 -3.77 -1.94 -7.43
CA GLU A 49 -3.47 -2.82 -8.57
C GLU A 49 -2.91 -4.17 -8.10
N VAL A 50 -2.00 -4.15 -7.12
CA VAL A 50 -1.34 -5.37 -6.63
C VAL A 50 -2.25 -6.22 -5.75
N PHE A 51 -2.97 -5.60 -4.82
CA PHE A 51 -3.76 -6.32 -3.81
C PHE A 51 -5.23 -6.51 -4.22
N GLY A 52 -5.61 -6.14 -5.45
CA GLY A 52 -6.98 -6.28 -5.94
C GLY A 52 -8.01 -5.42 -5.19
N LEU A 53 -7.61 -4.29 -4.61
CA LEU A 53 -8.47 -3.52 -3.71
C LEU A 53 -9.62 -2.82 -4.44
N SER A 54 -10.72 -2.63 -3.71
CA SER A 54 -11.73 -1.66 -4.11
C SER A 54 -11.18 -0.22 -4.08
N VAL A 55 -11.84 0.70 -4.80
CA VAL A 55 -11.52 2.13 -4.74
C VAL A 55 -11.66 2.68 -3.32
N ARG A 56 -12.62 2.17 -2.54
CA ARG A 56 -12.77 2.58 -1.13
C ARG A 56 -11.54 2.18 -0.31
N GLN A 57 -11.08 0.93 -0.46
CA GLN A 57 -9.93 0.43 0.29
C GLN A 57 -8.63 1.15 -0.09
N SER A 58 -8.45 1.56 -1.35
CA SER A 58 -7.29 2.39 -1.72
C SER A 58 -7.28 3.76 -1.03
N HIS A 59 -8.44 4.33 -0.70
CA HIS A 59 -8.48 5.57 0.09
C HIS A 59 -8.03 5.35 1.54
N PHE A 60 -8.29 4.19 2.12
CA PHE A 60 -7.77 3.85 3.46
C PHE A 60 -6.25 3.71 3.47
N ILE A 61 -5.67 3.10 2.41
CA ILE A 61 -4.22 3.07 2.22
C ILE A 61 -3.65 4.49 2.16
N ALA A 62 -4.28 5.38 1.38
CA ALA A 62 -3.88 6.78 1.28
C ALA A 62 -3.93 7.49 2.64
N ALA A 63 -5.01 7.33 3.40
CA ALA A 63 -5.17 7.90 4.74
C ALA A 63 -4.11 7.39 5.72
N TRP A 64 -3.78 6.10 5.69
CA TRP A 64 -2.72 5.53 6.52
C TRP A 64 -1.33 6.07 6.15
N LEU A 65 -1.03 6.23 4.84
CA LEU A 65 0.25 6.77 4.38
C LEU A 65 0.52 8.20 4.89
N VAL A 66 -0.53 9.02 5.02
CA VAL A 66 -0.45 10.38 5.55
C VAL A 66 -0.61 10.46 7.08
N GLY A 67 -0.84 9.34 7.76
CA GLY A 67 -0.95 9.27 9.21
C GLY A 67 -2.32 9.65 9.78
N GLU A 68 -3.37 9.67 8.95
CA GLU A 68 -4.75 9.94 9.36
C GLU A 68 -5.50 8.67 9.83
N MET A 69 -4.89 7.49 9.70
CA MET A 69 -5.48 6.20 10.03
C MET A 69 -4.47 5.33 10.78
N THR A 70 -4.93 4.63 11.82
CA THR A 70 -4.09 3.69 12.59
C THR A 70 -3.93 2.36 11.86
N ASP A 71 -2.96 1.56 12.30
CA ASP A 71 -2.78 0.19 11.79
C ASP A 71 -4.02 -0.68 11.98
N GLU A 72 -4.67 -0.59 13.14
CA GLU A 72 -5.85 -1.40 13.50
C GLU A 72 -7.03 -1.04 12.60
N GLN A 73 -7.30 0.25 12.45
CA GLN A 73 -8.32 0.73 11.53
C GLN A 73 -8.05 0.24 10.09
N LEU A 74 -6.78 0.28 9.66
CA LEU A 74 -6.44 -0.14 8.30
C LEU A 74 -6.70 -1.64 8.09
N ARG A 75 -6.34 -2.49 9.05
CA ARG A 75 -6.59 -3.94 8.99
C ARG A 75 -8.08 -4.26 8.98
N ASP A 76 -8.89 -3.51 9.72
CA ASP A 76 -10.33 -3.73 9.79
C ASP A 76 -11.01 -3.41 8.45
N GLU A 77 -10.54 -2.37 7.76
CA GLU A 77 -11.15 -1.87 6.52
C GLU A 77 -10.56 -2.49 5.24
N VAL A 78 -9.28 -2.88 5.25
CA VAL A 78 -8.59 -3.43 4.09
C VAL A 78 -8.44 -4.94 4.23
N ARG A 79 -9.20 -5.65 3.41
CA ARG A 79 -9.06 -7.09 3.22
C ARG A 79 -8.38 -7.32 1.88
N VAL A 80 -7.30 -8.09 1.92
CA VAL A 80 -6.58 -8.54 0.73
C VAL A 80 -7.01 -9.97 0.48
N ASP A 81 -7.72 -10.21 -0.61
CA ASP A 81 -8.10 -11.56 -1.01
C ASP A 81 -6.87 -12.22 -1.66
N SER A 82 -6.55 -13.44 -1.20
CA SER A 82 -5.40 -14.24 -1.65
C SER A 82 -5.68 -14.93 -2.98
#